data_AF-A0A7R9LSU6-F1
#
_entry.id   AF-A0A7R9LSU6-F1
#
_cell.length_a   1.000
_cell.length_b   1.000
_cell.length_c   1.000
_cell.angle_alpha   90.00
_cell.angle_beta   90.00
_cell.angle_gamma   90.00
#
_symmetry.space_group_name_H-M   'P 1'
#
loop_
_entity.id
_entity.type
_entity.pdbx_description
1 polymer ?
#
loop_
_entity_poly.entity_id
_entity_poly.type
_entity_poly.pdbx_seq_one_letter_code
_entity_poly.pdbx_strand_id
1 'polypeptide(L)'
;MNIQKIKTTFVLFIVLFTISLTCSQNAGVCVMRGICGDTELGTIPCTNKSDTIILNQNTQMNLQSLSLFEAMCPHIHEKADPEVCCDEFQLESMFITVYNLAHLGFNHCPSCLKNIEKMFCEMNCSPKQNKFIKVKKLKRSESG
;
A
#
# COMPACT_ATOMS: atom_id res chain seq x y z
N MET A 1 -37.25 5.29 -39.79
CA MET A 1 -36.21 5.04 -38.76
C MET A 1 -35.01 4.41 -39.45
N ASN A 2 -33.81 5.00 -39.35
CA ASN A 2 -32.67 4.66 -40.23
C ASN A 2 -31.78 3.58 -39.57
N ILE A 3 -31.74 2.38 -40.16
CA ILE A 3 -31.00 1.21 -39.63
C ILE A 3 -29.51 1.51 -39.39
N GLN A 4 -28.92 2.39 -40.21
CA GLN A 4 -27.54 2.83 -40.03
C GLN A 4 -27.36 3.63 -38.73
N LYS A 5 -28.29 4.54 -38.41
CA LYS A 5 -28.26 5.30 -37.15
C LYS A 5 -28.39 4.38 -35.94
N ILE A 6 -29.26 3.36 -36.01
CA ILE A 6 -29.43 2.38 -34.92
C ILE A 6 -28.13 1.61 -34.67
N LYS A 7 -27.44 1.15 -35.72
CA LYS A 7 -26.16 0.46 -35.59
C LYS A 7 -25.09 1.36 -34.96
N THR A 8 -24.97 2.61 -35.41
CA THR A 8 -23.98 3.55 -34.87
C THR A 8 -24.26 3.86 -33.40
N THR A 9 -25.52 4.11 -33.02
CA THR A 9 -25.89 4.39 -31.63
C THR A 9 -25.65 3.18 -30.73
N PHE A 10 -25.94 1.97 -31.21
CA PHE A 10 -25.70 0.73 -30.46
C PHE A 10 -24.21 0.46 -30.22
N VAL A 11 -23.37 0.68 -31.24
CA VAL A 11 -21.91 0.56 -31.11
C VAL A 11 -21.36 1.58 -30.11
N LEU A 12 -21.81 2.83 -30.16
CA LEU A 12 -21.38 3.88 -29.23
C LEU A 12 -21.73 3.53 -27.78
N PHE A 13 -22.92 2.96 -27.57
CA PHE A 13 -23.39 2.52 -26.25
C PHE A 13 -22.57 1.34 -25.71
N ILE A 14 -22.20 0.38 -26.56
CA ILE A 14 -21.31 -0.73 -26.18
C ILE A 14 -19.93 -0.19 -25.78
N VAL A 15 -19.35 0.71 -26.57
CA VAL A 15 -18.04 1.29 -26.26
C VAL A 15 -18.08 2.04 -24.92
N LEU A 16 -19.08 2.90 -24.71
CA LEU A 16 -19.27 3.62 -23.45
C LEU A 16 -19.48 2.68 -22.25
N PHE A 17 -20.27 1.63 -22.42
CA PHE A 17 -20.49 0.63 -21.37
C PHE A 17 -19.21 -0.13 -21.04
N THR A 18 -18.42 -0.54 -22.03
CA THR A 18 -17.13 -1.22 -21.80
C THR A 18 -16.12 -0.34 -21.07
N ILE A 19 -16.04 0.96 -21.39
CA ILE A 19 -15.15 1.92 -20.70
C ILE A 19 -15.51 2.03 -19.21
N SER A 20 -16.81 2.12 -18.89
CA SER A 20 -17.30 2.18 -17.51
C SER A 20 -16.95 0.94 -16.69
N LEU A 21 -17.05 -0.26 -17.26
CA LEU A 21 -16.68 -1.51 -16.56
C LEU A 21 -15.18 -1.61 -16.28
N THR A 22 -14.33 -1.07 -17.17
CA THR A 22 -12.87 -1.13 -16.98
C THR A 22 -12.34 -0.20 -15.88
N CYS A 23 -13.12 0.78 -15.42
CA CYS A 23 -12.67 1.74 -14.43
C CYS A 23 -12.75 1.23 -12.97
N SER A 24 -13.55 0.19 -12.69
CA SER A 24 -13.83 -0.29 -11.31
C SER A 24 -12.92 -1.43 -10.82
N GLN A 25 -11.89 -1.85 -11.57
CA GLN A 25 -11.16 -3.11 -11.32
C GLN A 25 -9.81 -2.97 -10.57
N ASN A 26 -9.48 -1.81 -10.00
CA ASN A 26 -8.14 -1.56 -9.46
C ASN A 26 -8.04 -1.44 -7.94
N ALA A 27 -9.07 -1.85 -7.17
CA ALA A 27 -8.96 -1.88 -5.71
C ALA A 27 -7.77 -2.76 -5.30
N GLY A 28 -6.81 -2.16 -4.59
CA GLY A 28 -5.64 -2.87 -4.09
C GLY A 28 -6.03 -3.87 -3.01
N VAL A 29 -5.32 -5.00 -2.94
CA VAL A 29 -5.58 -6.04 -1.94
C VAL A 29 -4.33 -6.24 -1.08
N CYS A 30 -4.54 -6.08 0.22
CA CYS A 30 -3.55 -6.28 1.26
C CYS A 30 -3.58 -7.73 1.74
N VAL A 31 -2.41 -8.23 2.13
CA VAL A 31 -2.22 -9.54 2.77
C VAL A 31 -2.03 -9.36 4.28
N MET A 32 -1.47 -8.22 4.68
CA MET A 32 -1.14 -7.89 6.06
C MET A 32 -1.44 -6.42 6.33
N ARG A 33 -1.94 -6.11 7.53
CA ARG A 33 -2.19 -4.75 8.06
C ARG A 33 -2.28 -4.80 9.59
N GLY A 34 -1.69 -3.84 10.28
CA GLY A 34 -1.56 -3.81 11.74
C GLY A 34 -0.41 -4.62 12.29
N ILE A 35 -0.15 -4.45 13.59
CA ILE A 35 0.89 -5.16 14.36
C ILE A 35 0.21 -6.14 15.32
N CYS A 36 0.60 -7.41 15.28
CA CYS A 36 0.03 -8.52 16.06
C CYS A 36 1.08 -9.29 16.86
N GLY A 37 2.24 -8.68 17.12
CA GLY A 37 3.28 -9.30 17.90
C GLY A 37 4.54 -8.45 17.91
N ASP A 38 5.37 -8.71 18.90
CA ASP A 38 6.66 -8.08 19.04
C ASP A 38 7.69 -9.15 19.44
N THR A 39 8.90 -9.00 18.94
CA THR A 39 10.02 -9.93 19.16
C THR A 39 11.29 -9.13 19.35
N GLU A 40 12.35 -9.78 19.83
CA GLU A 40 13.68 -9.17 19.88
C GLU A 40 14.19 -8.70 18.50
N LEU A 41 13.61 -9.21 17.41
CA LEU A 41 13.95 -8.85 16.04
C LEU A 41 13.02 -7.79 15.44
N GLY A 42 12.00 -7.34 16.18
CA GLY A 42 11.03 -6.34 15.77
C GLY A 42 9.59 -6.84 15.73
N THR A 43 8.72 -6.01 15.18
CA THR A 43 7.27 -6.19 15.18
C THR A 43 6.82 -7.19 14.12
N ILE A 44 5.76 -7.94 14.44
CA ILE A 44 5.15 -8.92 13.54
C ILE A 44 3.84 -8.35 12.98
N PRO A 45 3.68 -8.26 11.65
CA PRO A 45 2.45 -7.75 11.07
C PRO A 45 1.30 -8.76 11.22
N CYS A 46 0.07 -8.27 11.44
CA CYS A 46 -1.11 -9.11 11.40
C CYS A 46 -1.38 -9.58 9.97
N THR A 47 -1.75 -10.86 9.80
CA THR A 47 -2.31 -11.32 8.54
C THR A 47 -3.79 -10.99 8.49
N ASN A 48 -4.13 -10.05 7.62
CA ASN A 48 -5.51 -9.65 7.38
C ASN A 48 -5.64 -9.38 5.88
N LYS A 49 -6.39 -10.24 5.18
CA LYS A 49 -6.68 -9.99 3.77
C LYS A 49 -7.78 -8.94 3.70
N SER A 50 -7.41 -7.73 3.30
CA SER A 50 -8.29 -6.57 3.31
C SER A 50 -8.06 -5.70 2.07
N ASP A 51 -9.02 -4.82 1.78
CA ASP A 51 -8.83 -3.81 0.75
C ASP A 51 -7.86 -2.72 1.22
N THR A 52 -7.25 -2.01 0.27
CA THR A 52 -6.44 -0.83 0.55
C THR A 52 -7.24 0.28 1.23
N ILE A 53 -6.55 1.09 2.03
CA ILE A 53 -7.11 2.32 2.59
C ILE A 53 -6.53 3.52 1.85
N ILE A 54 -7.32 4.58 1.71
CA ILE A 54 -6.83 5.86 1.20
C ILE A 54 -6.07 6.55 2.33
N LEU A 55 -4.84 6.97 2.05
CA LEU A 55 -4.08 7.85 2.94
C LEU A 55 -4.53 9.29 2.76
N ASN A 56 -5.30 9.80 3.71
CA ASN A 56 -5.59 11.22 3.81
C ASN A 56 -5.73 11.62 5.29
N GLN A 57 -5.82 12.94 5.54
CA GLN A 57 -5.90 13.51 6.89
C GLN A 57 -7.14 13.08 7.68
N ASN A 58 -8.14 12.49 7.02
CA ASN A 58 -9.40 12.07 7.61
C ASN A 58 -9.51 10.55 7.86
N THR A 59 -8.58 9.72 7.34
CA THR A 59 -8.86 8.28 7.11
C THR A 59 -8.05 7.25 7.88
N GLN A 60 -7.09 7.59 8.75
CA GLN A 60 -6.58 6.73 9.85
C GLN A 60 -5.18 7.15 10.35
N MET A 61 -4.52 8.10 9.69
CA MET A 61 -3.13 8.45 9.95
C MET A 61 -3.02 9.90 10.40
N ASN A 62 -2.32 10.14 11.50
CA ASN A 62 -2.07 11.50 11.98
C ASN A 62 -1.19 12.28 10.98
N LEU A 63 -1.15 13.61 11.11
CA LEU A 63 -0.39 14.50 10.21
C LEU A 63 1.12 14.20 10.18
N GLN A 64 1.70 13.77 11.30
CA GLN A 64 3.12 13.44 11.40
C GLN A 64 3.43 12.17 10.60
N SER A 65 2.59 11.14 10.75
CA SER A 65 2.74 9.88 10.04
C SER A 65 2.50 10.04 8.54
N LEU A 66 1.60 10.94 8.11
CA LEU A 66 1.47 11.29 6.69
C LEU A 66 2.76 11.93 6.15
N SER A 67 3.33 12.90 6.86
CA SER A 67 4.60 13.52 6.47
C SER A 67 5.76 12.51 6.43
N LEU A 68 5.79 11.58 7.39
CA LEU A 68 6.77 10.49 7.43
C LEU A 68 6.62 9.56 6.22
N PHE A 69 5.39 9.21 5.86
CA PHE A 69 5.09 8.40 4.68
C PHE A 69 5.57 9.10 3.40
N GLU A 70 5.26 10.38 3.22
CA GLU A 70 5.67 11.16 2.04
C GLU A 70 7.20 11.23 1.90
N ALA A 71 7.91 11.41 3.02
CA ALA A 71 9.37 11.47 3.02
C ALA A 71 10.03 10.12 2.71
N MET A 72 9.49 9.03 3.23
CA MET A 72 10.11 7.70 3.13
C MET A 72 9.64 6.89 1.92
N CYS A 73 8.36 7.02 1.54
CA CYS A 73 7.71 6.24 0.48
C CYS A 73 7.20 7.11 -0.69
N PRO A 74 7.99 8.06 -1.24
CA PRO A 74 7.49 9.00 -2.25
C PRO A 74 6.99 8.33 -3.54
N HIS A 75 7.52 7.15 -3.87
CA HIS A 75 7.11 6.35 -5.04
C HIS A 75 5.70 5.75 -4.92
N ILE A 76 5.13 5.66 -3.72
CA ILE A 76 3.74 5.19 -3.52
C ILE A 76 2.77 6.38 -3.55
N HIS A 77 3.25 7.58 -3.21
CA HIS A 77 2.47 8.83 -3.15
C HIS A 77 2.26 9.52 -4.52
N GLU A 78 2.55 8.87 -5.65
CA GLU A 78 2.41 9.52 -6.97
C GLU A 78 0.95 9.88 -7.37
N LYS A 79 -0.04 9.51 -6.55
CA LYS A 79 -1.47 9.84 -6.74
C LYS A 79 -1.93 10.82 -5.65
N ALA A 80 -2.88 11.69 -6.00
CA ALA A 80 -3.49 12.66 -5.08
C ALA A 80 -4.10 12.04 -3.82
N ASP A 81 -4.55 10.79 -3.91
CA ASP A 81 -5.07 9.98 -2.81
C ASP A 81 -4.42 8.59 -2.88
N PRO A 82 -3.25 8.36 -2.24
CA PRO A 82 -2.56 7.10 -2.36
C PRO A 82 -3.27 6.01 -1.57
N GLU A 83 -3.54 4.90 -2.24
CA GLU A 83 -4.02 3.67 -1.62
C GLU A 83 -2.86 2.90 -1.00
N VAL A 84 -3.02 2.45 0.26
CA VAL A 84 -1.97 1.71 0.98
C VAL A 84 -2.50 0.55 1.80
N CYS A 85 -1.56 -0.33 2.19
CA CYS A 85 -1.81 -1.48 3.04
C CYS A 85 -1.38 -1.30 4.51
N CYS A 86 -0.59 -0.28 4.83
CA CYS A 86 -0.10 -0.03 6.19
C CYS A 86 -0.99 0.93 6.97
N ASP A 87 -0.95 0.85 8.29
CA ASP A 87 -1.47 1.85 9.21
C ASP A 87 -0.34 2.68 9.85
N GLU A 88 -0.73 3.62 10.70
CA GLU A 88 0.19 4.52 11.42
C GLU A 88 1.26 3.78 12.21
N PHE A 89 0.88 2.78 13.01
CA PHE A 89 1.83 2.07 13.87
C PHE A 89 2.80 1.20 13.07
N GLN A 90 2.34 0.57 11.99
CA GLN A 90 3.21 -0.17 11.08
C GLN A 90 4.22 0.75 10.38
N LEU A 91 3.77 1.94 9.96
CA LEU A 91 4.65 2.93 9.33
C LEU A 91 5.74 3.41 10.30
N GLU A 92 5.38 3.74 11.54
CA GLU A 92 6.33 4.16 12.57
C GLU A 92 7.34 3.05 12.90
N SER A 93 6.87 1.82 13.11
CA SER A 93 7.74 0.67 13.39
C SER A 93 8.69 0.37 12.22
N MET A 94 8.21 0.48 10.99
CA MET A 94 9.03 0.37 9.78
C MET A 94 10.09 1.47 9.73
N PHE A 95 9.71 2.72 10.04
CA PHE A 95 10.66 3.84 10.07
C PHE A 95 11.77 3.60 11.09
N ILE A 96 11.44 3.18 12.31
CA ILE A 96 12.45 2.84 13.34
C ILE A 96 13.41 1.77 12.82
N THR A 97 12.89 0.75 12.14
CA THR A 97 13.70 -0.32 11.55
C THR A 97 14.69 0.23 10.50
N VAL A 98 14.20 1.05 9.57
CA VAL A 98 15.04 1.65 8.52
C VAL A 98 16.04 2.66 9.10
N TYR A 99 15.64 3.44 10.10
CA TYR A 99 16.50 4.37 10.82
C TYR A 99 17.66 3.65 11.51
N ASN A 100 17.40 2.52 12.15
CA ASN A 100 18.45 1.70 12.76
C ASN A 100 19.41 1.16 11.70
N LEU A 101 18.91 0.70 10.54
CA LEU A 101 19.77 0.32 9.42
C LEU A 101 20.62 1.50 8.93
N ALA A 102 20.07 2.71 8.84
CA ALA A 102 20.84 3.90 8.48
C ALA A 102 22.03 4.12 9.44
N HIS A 103 21.84 3.91 10.75
CA HIS A 103 22.89 4.03 11.77
C HIS A 103 23.96 2.95 11.71
N LEU A 104 23.66 1.80 11.08
CA LEU A 104 24.62 0.73 10.82
C LEU A 104 25.51 1.01 9.58
N GLY A 105 25.45 2.22 9.02
CA GLY A 105 26.34 2.66 7.94
C GLY A 105 25.71 2.63 6.55
N PHE A 106 24.42 2.26 6.43
CA PHE A 106 23.72 2.34 5.15
C PHE A 106 23.50 3.80 4.68
N ASN A 107 23.59 4.77 5.58
CA ASN A 107 23.55 6.20 5.25
C ASN A 107 24.82 6.70 4.54
N HIS A 108 25.93 5.96 4.55
CA HIS A 108 27.15 6.32 3.80
C HIS A 108 26.93 6.27 2.28
N CYS A 109 25.93 5.50 1.82
CA CYS A 109 25.50 5.48 0.43
C CYS A 109 23.99 5.80 0.35
N PRO A 110 23.61 7.05 0.01
CA PRO A 110 22.20 7.47 -0.06
C PRO A 110 21.35 6.61 -1.00
N SER A 111 21.92 6.09 -2.08
CA SER A 111 21.22 5.20 -3.02
C SER A 111 20.88 3.84 -2.40
N CYS A 112 21.79 3.27 -1.61
CA CYS A 112 21.52 2.02 -0.88
C CYS A 112 20.39 2.21 0.13
N LEU A 113 20.42 3.31 0.89
CA LEU A 113 19.36 3.62 1.85
C LEU A 113 18.01 3.81 1.15
N LYS A 114 17.97 4.53 0.02
CA LYS A 114 16.74 4.70 -0.79
C LYS A 114 16.18 3.39 -1.32
N ASN A 115 17.03 2.44 -1.70
CA ASN A 115 16.59 1.10 -2.12
C ASN A 115 16.03 0.29 -0.95
N ILE A 116 16.61 0.41 0.25
CA ILE A 116 16.10 -0.22 1.47
C ILE A 116 14.74 0.38 1.85
N GLU A 117 14.64 1.71 1.90
CA GLU A 117 13.37 2.43 2.13
C GLU A 117 12.30 1.93 1.15
N LYS A 118 12.62 1.89 -0.15
CA LYS A 118 11.70 1.39 -1.17
C LYS A 118 11.27 -0.06 -0.91
N MET A 119 12.21 -0.95 -0.59
CA MET A 119 11.89 -2.35 -0.30
C MET A 119 10.93 -2.48 0.89
N PHE A 120 11.21 -1.77 1.99
CA PHE A 120 10.35 -1.77 3.18
C PHE A 120 8.98 -1.15 2.90
N CYS A 121 8.93 -0.03 2.19
CA CYS A 121 7.68 0.61 1.76
C CYS A 121 6.83 -0.31 0.89
N GLU A 122 7.42 -0.98 -0.11
CA GLU A 122 6.67 -1.92 -0.95
C GLU A 122 6.15 -3.10 -0.13
N MET A 123 6.97 -3.67 0.76
CA MET A 123 6.55 -4.79 1.59
C MET A 123 5.39 -4.46 2.53
N ASN A 124 5.38 -3.29 3.14
CA ASN A 124 4.40 -2.94 4.18
C ASN A 124 3.21 -2.13 3.66
N CYS A 125 3.45 -1.19 2.74
CA CYS A 125 2.46 -0.20 2.36
C CYS A 125 1.93 -0.35 0.93
N SER A 126 2.57 -1.14 0.04
CA SER A 126 2.16 -1.22 -1.37
C SER A 126 0.69 -1.64 -1.53
N PRO A 127 -0.11 -0.94 -2.36
CA PRO A 127 -1.47 -1.36 -2.67
C PRO A 127 -1.53 -2.68 -3.46
N LYS A 128 -0.37 -3.17 -3.92
CA LYS A 128 -0.22 -4.41 -4.69
C LYS A 128 0.40 -5.54 -3.86
N GLN A 129 0.38 -5.45 -2.54
CA GLN A 129 1.04 -6.40 -1.62
C GLN A 129 0.74 -7.87 -1.97
N ASN A 130 -0.51 -8.18 -2.31
CA ASN A 130 -0.95 -9.53 -2.69
C ASN A 130 -0.28 -10.10 -3.95
N LYS A 131 0.36 -9.27 -4.78
CA LYS A 131 1.03 -9.72 -6.02
C LYS A 131 2.42 -10.30 -5.76
N PHE A 132 3.05 -9.96 -4.64
CA PHE A 132 4.43 -10.36 -4.36
C PHE A 132 4.67 -10.87 -2.93
N ILE A 133 3.71 -10.71 -2.01
CA ILE A 133 3.76 -11.29 -0.66
C ILE A 133 2.75 -12.43 -0.52
N LYS A 134 3.21 -13.55 0.05
CA LYS A 134 2.37 -14.67 0.44
C LYS A 134 2.73 -15.13 1.85
N VAL A 135 1.78 -15.02 2.78
CA VAL A 135 1.95 -15.55 4.14
C VAL A 135 1.91 -17.08 4.11
N LYS A 136 2.88 -17.70 4.78
CA LYS A 136 3.05 -19.17 4.82
C LYS A 136 2.84 -19.77 6.19
N LYS A 137 3.10 -19.01 7.25
CA LYS A 137 3.00 -19.44 8.64
C LYS A 137 2.34 -18.33 9.44
N LEU A 138 1.52 -18.74 10.41
CA LEU A 138 0.78 -17.87 11.31
C LEU A 138 0.99 -18.38 12.73
N LYS A 139 1.14 -17.47 13.68
CA LYS A 139 1.02 -17.74 15.11
C LYS A 139 -0.08 -16.82 15.65
N ARG A 140 -0.84 -17.29 16.62
CA ARG A 140 -1.79 -16.43 17.34
C ARG A 140 -1.00 -15.46 18.21
N SER A 141 -1.34 -14.18 18.16
CA SER A 141 -0.81 -13.16 19.07
C SER A 141 -1.19 -13.54 20.50
N GLU A 142 -0.24 -13.46 21.44
CA GLU A 142 -0.50 -13.62 22.87
C GLU A 142 -1.02 -12.30 23.49
N SER A 143 -0.83 -11.19 22.77
CA SER A 143 -1.40 -9.87 23.04
C SER A 143 -2.72 -9.77 22.28
N GLY A 144 -3.84 -9.95 22.99
CA GLY A 144 -5.20 -10.03 22.43
C GLY A 144 -5.66 -8.79 21.67
#